data_AF-A0A356NL87-F1
#
_entry.id   AF-A0A356NL87-F1
#
_cell.length_a   1.000
_cell.length_b   1.000
_cell.length_c   1.000
_cell.angle_alpha   90.00
_cell.angle_beta   90.00
_cell.angle_gamma   90.00
#
_symmetry.space_group_name_H-M   'P 1'
#
loop_
_entity.id
_entity.type
_entity.pdbx_description
1 polymer ?
#
loop_
_entity_poly.entity_id
_entity_poly.type
_entity_poly.pdbx_seq_one_letter_code
_entity_poly.pdbx_strand_id
1 'polypeptide(L)'
;MKNLLMLILVSGLVGGVGGFLSYWKSHQQMGKPGVQLVKESPEKLPPVKLPDWVLDLVGEDLEVTVVEKEALPPDTTITKRRYKNADGFYIDIMVVLMGLDRTSIHKPQYCLTGAGFQIKETEPVTIPIAHPEEYELPAMRLKSSKLFKG
;
A
#
# COMPACT_ATOMS: atom_id res chain seq x y z
N MET A 1 -33.84 -31.09 -32.68
CA MET A 1 -32.76 -31.76 -31.91
C MET A 1 -31.44 -30.97 -31.93
N LYS A 2 -30.89 -30.60 -33.09
CA LYS A 2 -29.59 -29.91 -33.22
C LYS A 2 -29.48 -28.60 -32.41
N ASN A 3 -30.54 -27.78 -32.44
CA ASN A 3 -30.56 -26.49 -31.73
C ASN A 3 -30.63 -26.64 -30.20
N LEU A 4 -31.31 -27.67 -29.70
CA LEU A 4 -31.40 -27.97 -28.27
C LEU A 4 -30.06 -28.47 -27.73
N LEU A 5 -29.37 -29.33 -28.49
CA LEU A 5 -28.03 -29.80 -28.16
C LEU A 5 -27.02 -28.64 -28.10
N MET A 6 -27.11 -27.72 -29.08
CA MET A 6 -26.26 -26.53 -29.11
C MET A 6 -26.50 -25.62 -27.90
N LEU A 7 -27.75 -25.41 -27.51
CA LEU A 7 -28.11 -24.63 -26.32
C LEU A 7 -27.53 -25.23 -25.03
N ILE A 8 -27.66 -26.55 -24.85
CA ILE A 8 -27.12 -27.26 -23.67
C ILE A 8 -25.59 -27.11 -23.61
N LEU A 9 -24.90 -27.28 -24.74
CA LEU A 9 -23.45 -27.12 -24.83
C LEU A 9 -23.01 -25.70 -24.47
N VAL A 10 -23.68 -24.68 -25.01
CA VAL A 10 -23.34 -23.27 -24.73
C VAL A 10 -23.62 -22.92 -23.27
N SER A 11 -24.79 -23.29 -22.74
CA SER A 11 -25.12 -23.03 -21.32
C SER A 11 -24.18 -23.77 -20.37
N GLY A 12 -23.80 -25.01 -20.69
CA GLY A 12 -22.81 -25.76 -19.93
C GLY A 12 -21.44 -25.10 -19.94
N LEU A 13 -21.00 -24.60 -21.10
CA LEU A 13 -19.70 -23.91 -21.23
C LEU A 13 -19.69 -22.58 -20.48
N VAL A 14 -20.74 -21.75 -20.62
CA VAL A 14 -20.87 -20.48 -19.90
C VAL A 14 -20.96 -20.70 -18.39
N GLY A 15 -21.78 -21.66 -17.95
CA GLY A 15 -21.92 -22.00 -16.53
C GLY A 15 -20.63 -22.56 -15.94
N GLY A 16 -19.94 -23.43 -16.67
CA GLY A 16 -18.66 -24.00 -16.28
C GLY A 16 -17.57 -22.93 -16.14
N VAL A 17 -17.42 -22.05 -17.13
CA VAL A 17 -16.47 -20.93 -17.07
C VAL A 17 -16.82 -19.95 -15.96
N GLY A 18 -18.10 -19.60 -15.80
CA GLY A 18 -18.56 -18.72 -14.74
C GLY A 18 -18.26 -19.28 -13.34
N GLY A 19 -18.53 -20.57 -13.13
CA GLY A 19 -18.20 -21.27 -11.88
C GLY A 19 -16.69 -21.32 -11.63
N PHE A 20 -15.90 -21.65 -12.64
CA PHE A 20 -14.44 -21.67 -12.56
C PHE A 20 -13.86 -20.29 -12.20
N LEU A 21 -14.29 -19.22 -12.87
CA LEU A 21 -13.84 -17.87 -12.59
C LEU A 21 -14.24 -17.40 -11.18
N SER A 22 -15.45 -17.74 -10.73
CA SER A 22 -15.92 -17.43 -9.38
C SER A 22 -15.07 -18.11 -8.30
N TYR A 23 -14.74 -19.39 -8.50
CA TYR A 23 -13.83 -20.13 -7.64
C TYR A 23 -12.42 -19.52 -7.65
N TRP A 24 -11.86 -19.28 -8.84
CA TRP A 24 -10.51 -18.78 -8.98
C TRP A 24 -10.34 -17.37 -8.40
N LYS A 25 -11.36 -16.51 -8.51
CA LYS A 25 -11.38 -15.18 -7.89
C LYS A 25 -11.20 -15.23 -6.36
N SER A 26 -11.75 -16.26 -5.69
CA SER A 26 -11.70 -16.40 -4.23
C SER A 26 -10.54 -17.25 -3.72
N HIS A 27 -9.90 -18.03 -4.60
CA HIS A 27 -8.83 -18.97 -4.26
C HIS A 27 -7.48 -18.60 -4.91
N GLN A 28 -7.21 -17.30 -5.05
CA GLN A 28 -5.92 -16.83 -5.54
C GLN A 28 -4.83 -17.14 -4.52
N GLN A 29 -3.85 -17.95 -4.90
CA GLN A 29 -2.65 -18.14 -4.09
C GLN A 29 -1.77 -16.91 -4.22
N MET A 30 -1.81 -16.04 -3.21
CA MET A 30 -0.89 -14.93 -3.10
C MET A 30 0.45 -15.43 -2.57
N GLY A 31 1.54 -14.80 -2.99
CA GLY A 31 2.86 -15.05 -2.39
C GLY A 31 2.89 -14.68 -0.91
N LYS A 32 4.03 -14.93 -0.26
CA LYS A 32 4.24 -14.48 1.13
C LYS A 32 4.03 -12.97 1.21
N PRO A 33 3.20 -12.46 2.15
CA PRO A 33 3.00 -11.03 2.32
C PRO A 33 4.32 -10.29 2.57
N GLY A 34 4.53 -9.16 1.88
CA GLY A 34 5.74 -8.34 2.02
C GLY A 34 5.74 -7.41 3.25
N VAL A 35 4.63 -7.34 3.99
CA VAL A 35 4.48 -6.51 5.20
C VAL A 35 3.83 -7.32 6.32
N GLN A 36 4.11 -6.93 7.56
CA GLN A 36 3.48 -7.50 8.75
C GLN A 36 2.45 -6.51 9.29
N LEU A 37 1.34 -7.01 9.83
CA LEU A 37 0.34 -6.18 10.51
C LEU A 37 0.54 -6.25 12.02
N VAL A 38 0.10 -5.21 12.72
CA VAL A 38 0.08 -5.22 14.19
C VAL A 38 -0.90 -6.30 14.66
N LYS A 39 -0.42 -7.28 15.44
CA LYS A 39 -1.22 -8.43 15.88
C LYS A 39 -2.39 -8.05 16.78
N GLU A 40 -2.14 -7.11 17.70
CA GLU A 40 -3.10 -6.62 18.67
C GLU A 40 -3.37 -5.15 18.37
N SER A 41 -4.38 -4.91 17.53
CA SER A 41 -4.82 -3.56 17.19
C SER A 41 -6.24 -3.33 17.72
N PRO A 42 -6.52 -2.16 18.32
CA PRO A 42 -7.89 -1.76 18.65
C PRO A 42 -8.70 -1.40 17.40
N GLU A 43 -8.04 -1.21 16.24
CA GLU A 43 -8.70 -0.91 14.98
C GLU A 43 -9.27 -2.17 14.34
N LYS A 44 -10.41 -2.02 13.65
CA LYS A 44 -11.05 -3.11 12.89
C LYS A 44 -10.11 -3.70 11.84
N LEU A 45 -9.25 -2.87 11.26
CA LEU A 45 -8.23 -3.26 10.30
C LEU A 45 -6.86 -2.93 10.91
N PRO A 46 -6.02 -3.94 11.18
CA PRO A 46 -4.74 -3.68 11.82
C PRO A 46 -3.79 -2.93 10.87
N PRO A 47 -3.09 -1.89 11.36
CA PRO A 47 -2.14 -1.13 10.56
C PRO A 47 -0.87 -1.95 10.28
N VAL A 48 -0.06 -1.49 9.32
CA VAL A 48 1.25 -2.08 9.03
C VAL A 48 2.17 -1.87 10.23
N LYS A 49 2.76 -2.96 10.72
CA LYS A 49 3.81 -2.93 11.74
C LYS A 49 5.12 -2.45 11.12
N LEU A 50 5.59 -1.31 11.61
CA LEU A 50 6.92 -0.78 11.29
C LEU A 50 7.93 -1.16 12.38
N PRO A 51 9.22 -1.28 12.05
CA PRO A 51 10.25 -1.62 13.03
C PRO A 51 10.44 -0.49 14.06
N ASP A 52 10.87 -0.86 15.26
CA ASP A 52 11.10 0.11 16.32
C ASP A 52 12.32 1.00 16.06
N TRP A 53 13.30 0.49 15.31
CA TRP A 53 14.49 1.20 14.85
C TRP A 53 14.92 0.72 13.47
N VAL A 54 15.62 1.58 12.72
CA VAL A 54 16.26 1.26 11.44
C VAL A 54 17.66 1.85 11.48
N LEU A 55 18.69 1.00 11.39
CA LEU A 55 20.09 1.40 11.60
C LEU A 55 20.25 2.11 12.97
N ASP A 56 20.73 3.36 12.96
CA ASP A 56 20.90 4.24 14.13
C ASP A 56 19.67 5.13 14.41
N LEU A 57 18.60 5.02 13.61
CA LEU A 57 17.40 5.82 13.80
C LEU A 57 16.37 5.10 14.68
N VAL A 58 15.90 5.78 15.73
CA VAL A 58 14.84 5.30 16.62
C VAL A 58 13.49 5.83 16.15
N GLY A 59 12.51 4.92 16.04
CA GLY A 59 11.17 5.23 15.59
C GLY A 59 10.25 5.70 16.72
N GLU A 60 9.45 6.72 16.45
CA GLU A 60 8.32 7.19 17.26
C GLU A 60 7.04 7.18 16.41
N ASP A 61 5.93 6.71 16.96
CA ASP A 61 4.65 6.76 16.24
C ASP A 61 4.17 8.19 16.09
N LEU A 62 3.68 8.51 14.89
CA LEU A 62 3.04 9.78 14.59
C LEU A 62 1.54 9.60 14.55
N GLU A 63 0.82 10.61 15.01
CA GLU A 63 -0.64 10.62 14.93
C GLU A 63 -1.10 10.59 13.46
N VAL A 64 -2.02 9.68 13.19
CA VAL A 64 -2.84 9.69 11.97
C VAL A 64 -4.12 10.44 12.29
N THR A 65 -4.31 11.59 11.67
CA THR A 65 -5.48 12.45 11.90
C THR A 65 -6.78 11.79 11.38
N VAL A 66 -7.92 12.20 11.93
CA VAL A 66 -9.24 11.74 11.48
C VAL A 66 -9.44 12.05 9.99
N VAL A 67 -9.05 13.25 9.55
CA VAL A 67 -9.15 13.66 8.14
C VAL A 67 -8.32 12.77 7.22
N GLU A 68 -7.10 12.38 7.63
CA GLU A 68 -6.28 11.44 6.86
C GLU A 68 -6.96 10.07 6.76
N LYS A 69 -7.58 9.56 7.83
CA LYS A 69 -8.29 8.26 7.80
C LYS A 69 -9.55 8.32 6.95
N GLU A 70 -10.35 9.37 7.07
CA GLU A 70 -11.61 9.54 6.32
C GLU A 70 -11.40 9.80 4.82
N ALA A 71 -10.22 10.32 4.44
CA ALA A 71 -9.86 10.49 3.04
C ALA A 71 -9.51 9.17 2.33
N LEU A 72 -9.33 8.07 3.08
CA LEU A 72 -8.99 6.75 2.54
C LEU A 72 -10.24 5.87 2.42
N PRO A 73 -10.25 4.88 1.51
CA PRO A 73 -11.31 3.88 1.46
C PRO A 73 -11.46 3.13 2.80
N PRO A 74 -12.67 2.66 3.14
CA PRO A 74 -12.97 2.07 4.46
C PRO A 74 -12.23 0.75 4.73
N ASP A 75 -11.61 0.15 3.72
CA ASP A 75 -10.79 -1.06 3.81
C ASP A 75 -9.28 -0.80 3.73
N THR A 76 -8.86 0.47 3.86
CA THR A 76 -7.45 0.90 3.78
C THR A 76 -6.94 1.31 5.16
N THR A 77 -5.71 0.92 5.48
CA THR A 77 -5.03 1.33 6.73
C THR A 77 -3.86 2.24 6.44
N ILE A 78 -3.48 3.03 7.44
CA ILE A 78 -2.35 3.96 7.36
C ILE A 78 -1.54 3.91 8.65
N THR A 79 -0.22 3.82 8.50
CA THR A 79 0.75 3.93 9.59
C THR A 79 1.64 5.13 9.34
N LYS A 80 1.86 5.97 10.35
CA LYS A 80 2.85 7.06 10.32
C LYS A 80 3.85 6.87 11.46
N ARG A 81 5.14 6.92 11.13
CA ARG A 81 6.23 6.80 12.12
C ARG A 81 7.39 7.70 11.72
N ARG A 82 8.00 8.38 12.70
CA ARG A 82 9.20 9.20 12.50
C ARG A 82 10.41 8.48 13.05
N TYR A 83 11.45 8.35 12.25
CA TYR A 83 12.73 7.80 12.67
C TYR A 83 13.72 8.94 12.87
N LYS A 84 14.31 9.06 14.07
CA LYS A 84 15.26 10.13 14.42
C LYS A 84 16.60 9.55 14.84
N ASN A 85 17.68 10.20 14.45
CA ASN A 85 19.00 9.96 15.04
C ASN A 85 19.32 10.99 16.14
N ALA A 86 20.47 10.81 16.81
CA ALA A 86 20.91 11.69 17.88
C ALA A 86 21.22 13.14 17.42
N ASP A 87 21.59 13.30 16.14
CA ASP A 87 21.95 14.60 15.56
C ASP A 87 20.73 15.43 15.14
N GLY A 88 19.51 14.92 15.38
CA GLY A 88 18.25 15.58 15.06
C GLY A 88 17.80 15.42 13.61
N PHE A 89 18.55 14.69 12.78
CA PHE A 89 18.07 14.25 11.47
C PHE A 89 16.92 13.27 11.65
N TYR A 90 15.90 13.39 10.81
CA TYR A 90 14.74 12.51 10.89
C TYR A 90 14.15 12.18 9.52
N ILE A 91 13.48 11.03 9.48
CA ILE A 91 12.74 10.52 8.32
C ILE A 91 11.31 10.22 8.77
N ASP A 92 10.34 10.81 8.08
CA ASP A 92 8.94 10.46 8.23
C ASP A 92 8.56 9.36 7.25
N ILE A 93 8.03 8.26 7.77
CA ILE A 93 7.51 7.15 6.99
C ILE A 93 6.00 7.13 7.13
N MET A 94 5.31 7.14 5.99
CA MET A 94 3.88 6.93 5.86
C MET A 94 3.65 5.70 4.99
N VAL A 95 3.00 4.68 5.55
CA VAL A 95 2.61 3.47 4.82
C VAL A 95 1.11 3.42 4.72
N VAL A 96 0.59 3.39 3.49
CA VAL A 96 -0.83 3.16 3.20
C VAL A 96 -0.95 1.75 2.66
N LEU A 97 -1.72 0.92 3.36
CA LEU A 97 -2.01 -0.45 2.94
C LEU A 97 -3.45 -0.55 2.48
N MET A 98 -3.60 -0.83 1.19
CA MET A 98 -4.89 -0.99 0.55
C MET A 98 -5.58 -2.32 0.88
N GLY A 99 -6.92 -2.29 0.90
CA GLY A 99 -7.76 -3.48 0.88
C GLY A 99 -8.12 -3.93 -0.54
N LEU A 100 -9.38 -4.31 -0.74
CA LEU A 100 -9.95 -4.69 -2.04
C LEU A 100 -10.23 -3.47 -2.93
N ASP A 101 -10.54 -2.33 -2.33
CA ASP A 101 -10.77 -1.09 -3.07
C ASP A 101 -9.45 -0.55 -3.63
N ARG A 102 -9.35 -0.53 -4.97
CA ARG A 102 -8.14 -0.08 -5.69
C ARG A 102 -8.02 1.44 -5.82
N THR A 103 -9.01 2.20 -5.35
CA THR A 103 -8.95 3.67 -5.30
C THR A 103 -7.96 4.17 -4.23
N SER A 104 -7.57 3.31 -3.30
CA SER A 104 -6.56 3.54 -2.25
C SER A 104 -5.11 3.52 -2.74
N ILE A 105 -4.85 3.20 -4.02
CA ILE A 105 -3.51 3.30 -4.63
C ILE A 105 -3.19 4.78 -4.81
N HIS A 106 -2.83 5.45 -3.71
CA HIS A 106 -2.42 6.83 -3.73
C HIS A 106 -0.97 6.91 -4.17
N LYS A 107 -0.75 7.55 -5.32
CA LYS A 107 0.59 7.97 -5.69
C LYS A 107 1.09 9.00 -4.66
N PRO A 108 2.36 8.95 -4.22
CA PRO A 108 2.91 9.90 -3.25
C PRO A 108 2.68 11.37 -3.64
N GLN A 109 2.55 11.65 -4.93
CA GLN A 109 2.23 12.97 -5.47
C GLN A 109 0.90 13.53 -4.91
N TYR A 110 -0.12 12.70 -4.69
CA TYR A 110 -1.38 13.14 -4.11
C TYR A 110 -1.24 13.41 -2.60
N CYS A 111 -0.60 12.49 -1.87
CA CYS A 111 -0.41 12.64 -0.42
C CYS A 111 0.46 13.85 -0.09
N LEU A 112 1.58 14.03 -0.79
CA LEU A 112 2.51 15.14 -0.58
C LEU A 112 1.84 16.48 -0.89
N THR A 113 1.14 16.59 -2.01
CA THR A 113 0.45 17.85 -2.38
C THR A 113 -0.75 18.14 -1.49
N GLY A 114 -1.52 17.12 -1.09
CA GLY A 114 -2.59 17.24 -0.10
C GLY A 114 -2.07 17.70 1.27
N ALA A 115 -0.88 17.25 1.67
CA ALA A 115 -0.17 17.72 2.86
C ALA A 115 0.47 19.12 2.69
N GLY A 116 0.28 19.78 1.54
CA GLY A 116 0.76 21.14 1.26
C GLY A 116 2.20 21.23 0.75
N PHE A 117 2.83 20.12 0.38
CA PHE A 117 4.13 20.15 -0.29
C PHE A 117 3.99 20.49 -1.76
N GLN A 118 4.92 21.28 -2.27
CA GLN A 118 5.10 21.51 -3.69
C GLN A 118 6.18 20.57 -4.22
N ILE A 119 5.85 19.74 -5.20
CA ILE A 119 6.81 18.89 -5.89
C ILE A 119 7.65 19.77 -6.82
N LYS A 120 8.97 19.72 -6.66
CA LYS A 120 9.94 20.50 -7.44
C LYS A 120 10.60 19.66 -8.52
N GLU A 121 10.85 18.39 -8.24
CA GLU A 121 11.49 17.47 -9.17
C GLU A 121 10.94 16.06 -8.99
N THR A 122 10.90 15.30 -10.08
CA THR A 122 10.47 13.90 -10.12
C THR A 122 11.46 13.14 -10.99
N GLU A 123 12.08 12.11 -10.43
CA GLU A 123 13.15 11.37 -11.11
C GLU A 123 13.04 9.88 -10.82
N PRO A 124 13.00 9.02 -11.87
CA PRO A 124 13.15 7.59 -11.69
C PRO A 124 14.54 7.28 -11.13
N VAL A 125 14.58 6.49 -10.07
CA VAL A 125 15.83 6.03 -9.46
C VAL A 125 15.76 4.52 -9.26
N THR A 126 16.92 3.91 -9.06
CA THR A 126 17.02 2.50 -8.72
C THR A 126 17.70 2.38 -7.36
N ILE A 127 17.11 1.59 -6.47
CA ILE A 127 17.63 1.35 -5.12
C ILE A 127 18.11 -0.10 -5.06
N PRO A 128 19.40 -0.36 -4.82
CA PRO A 128 19.89 -1.72 -4.66
C PRO A 128 19.41 -2.29 -3.33
N ILE A 129 18.78 -3.46 -3.39
CA ILE A 129 18.31 -4.20 -2.22
C ILE A 129 19.17 -5.46 -2.09
N ALA A 130 19.92 -5.58 -0.99
CA ALA A 130 20.85 -6.69 -0.79
C ALA A 130 20.20 -7.97 -0.22
N HIS A 131 19.05 -7.84 0.46
CA HIS A 131 18.42 -8.94 1.19
C HIS A 131 16.88 -8.89 1.07
N PRO A 132 16.19 -10.04 1.14
CA PRO A 132 16.72 -11.41 1.32
C PRO A 132 17.42 -11.96 0.07
N GLU A 133 17.09 -11.45 -1.10
CA GLU A 133 17.75 -11.72 -2.37
C GLU A 133 18.17 -10.38 -2.99
N GLU A 134 19.25 -10.37 -3.77
CA GLU A 134 19.76 -9.15 -4.39
C GLU A 134 18.88 -8.75 -5.58
N TYR A 135 18.39 -7.52 -5.59
CA TYR A 135 17.67 -6.95 -6.73
C TYR A 135 17.72 -5.42 -6.76
N GLU A 136 17.47 -4.89 -7.95
CA GLU A 136 17.34 -3.47 -8.21
C GLU A 136 15.88 -3.04 -8.10
N LEU A 137 15.54 -2.26 -7.06
CA LEU A 137 14.18 -1.75 -6.85
C LEU A 137 13.96 -0.47 -7.66
N PRO A 138 13.13 -0.48 -8.71
CA PRO A 138 12.73 0.76 -9.38
C PRO A 138 11.87 1.60 -8.43
N ALA A 139 12.25 2.86 -8.25
CA ALA A 139 11.58 3.80 -7.37
C ALA A 139 11.45 5.18 -8.04
N MET A 140 10.65 6.05 -7.43
CA MET A 140 10.48 7.43 -7.87
C MET A 140 10.95 8.37 -6.76
N ARG A 141 11.98 9.16 -7.04
CA ARG A 141 12.44 10.22 -6.14
C ARG A 141 11.65 11.49 -6.41
N LEU A 142 11.04 12.05 -5.36
CA LEU A 142 10.34 13.33 -5.40
C LEU A 142 11.09 14.32 -4.53
N LYS A 143 11.66 15.37 -5.11
CA LYS A 143 12.14 16.52 -4.32
C LYS A 143 10.96 17.46 -4.12
N SER A 144 10.61 17.75 -2.88
CA SER A 144 9.47 18.60 -2.55
C SER A 144 9.84 19.62 -1.47
N SER A 145 9.07 20.70 -1.39
CA SER A 145 9.26 21.74 -0.40
C SER A 145 7.90 22.22 0.12
N LYS A 146 7.83 22.53 1.41
CA LYS A 146 6.66 23.15 2.04
C LYS A 146 7.13 24.37 2.82
N LEU A 147 6.41 25.47 2.70
CA LEU A 147 6.63 26.65 3.55
C LEU A 147 5.94 26.42 4.89
N PHE A 148 6.68 26.53 5.98
CA PHE A 148 6.13 26.59 7.32
C PHE A 148 5.90 28.07 7.65
N LYS A 149 4.65 28.48 7.81
CA LYS A 149 4.36 29.74 8.49
C LYS A 149 4.53 29.46 9.98
N GLY A 150 5.56 30.05 10.58
CA GLY A 150 5.76 30.08 12.02
C GLY A 150 4.67 30.89 12.72
#